data_AF-C7CLX0-F1
#
_entry.id   AF-C7CLX0-F1
#
_cell.length_a   1.000
_cell.length_b   1.000
_cell.length_c   1.000
_cell.angle_alpha   90.00
_cell.angle_beta   90.00
_cell.angle_gamma   90.00
#
_symmetry.space_group_name_H-M   'P 1'
#
loop_
_entity.id
_entity.type
_entity.pdbx_description
1 polymer ?
#
loop_
_entity_poly.entity_id
_entity_poly.type
_entity_poly.pdbx_seq_one_letter_code
_entity_poly.pdbx_strand_id
1 'polypeptide(L)' 'MAQNLSQERLAADAGVDRAYLGGLERQAENPTVDLLDKVAEALAVPLGELFVAPEAGAQAPEPLRGGRRKL' A
#
# COMPACT_ATOMS: atom_id res chain seq x y z
N MET A 1 10.22 9.17 -1.10
CA MET A 1 11.07 8.30 -0.25
C MET A 1 11.40 9.09 1.01
N ALA A 2 10.65 8.90 2.09
CA ALA A 2 10.77 9.74 3.30
C ALA A 2 11.79 9.19 4.33
N GLN A 3 12.15 7.91 4.25
CA GLN A 3 12.87 7.22 5.34
C GLN A 3 14.16 6.51 4.90
N ASN A 4 14.89 6.95 3.86
CA ASN A 4 16.16 6.32 3.40
C ASN A 4 16.17 4.78 3.28
N LEU A 5 14.98 4.16 3.16
CA LEU A 5 14.78 2.72 3.18
C LEU A 5 14.60 2.24 1.75
N SER A 6 15.33 1.21 1.35
CA SER A 6 15.09 0.57 0.05
C SER A 6 13.76 -0.20 0.07
N GLN A 7 13.15 -0.35 -1.09
CA GLN A 7 11.93 -1.15 -1.23
C GLN A 7 12.16 -2.62 -0.86
N GLU A 8 13.31 -3.20 -1.24
CA GLU A 8 13.72 -4.53 -0.74
C GLU A 8 13.68 -4.61 0.78
N ARG A 9 14.25 -3.60 1.46
CA ARG A 9 14.34 -3.63 2.92
C ARG A 9 12.97 -3.45 3.56
N LEU A 10 12.17 -2.52 3.08
CA LEU A 10 10.81 -2.32 3.57
C LEU A 10 9.94 -3.56 3.37
N ALA A 11 10.05 -4.21 2.20
CA ALA A 11 9.31 -5.45 1.92
C ALA A 11 9.70 -6.57 2.90
N ALA A 12 11.00 -6.72 3.16
CA ALA A 12 11.51 -7.70 4.11
C ALA A 12 11.03 -7.41 5.54
N ASP A 13 11.14 -6.16 5.99
CA ASP A 13 10.74 -5.74 7.35
C ASP A 13 9.21 -5.87 7.56
N ALA A 14 8.41 -5.56 6.54
CA ALA A 14 6.94 -5.70 6.58
C ALA A 14 6.45 -7.14 6.30
N GLY A 15 7.33 -8.07 5.93
CA GLY A 15 6.98 -9.44 5.57
C GLY A 15 6.05 -9.53 4.35
N VAL A 16 6.23 -8.64 3.37
CA VAL A 16 5.46 -8.59 2.12
C VAL A 16 6.35 -8.85 0.92
N ASP A 17 5.75 -9.31 -0.19
CA ASP A 17 6.49 -9.47 -1.43
C ASP A 17 6.94 -8.10 -1.98
N ARG A 18 8.19 -8.00 -2.44
CA ARG A 18 8.76 -6.75 -2.96
C ARG A 18 8.01 -6.26 -4.21
N ALA A 19 7.62 -7.16 -5.11
CA ALA A 19 6.86 -6.77 -6.30
C ALA A 19 5.46 -6.27 -5.92
N TYR A 20 4.85 -6.87 -4.89
CA TYR A 20 3.60 -6.37 -4.31
C TYR A 20 3.76 -4.96 -3.72
N LEU A 21 4.80 -4.73 -2.91
CA LEU A 21 5.09 -3.39 -2.37
C LEU A 21 5.34 -2.37 -3.49
N GLY A 22 6.00 -2.76 -4.57
CA GLY A 22 6.14 -1.91 -5.76
C GLY A 22 4.84 -1.69 -6.51
N GLY A 23 3.95 -2.68 -6.54
CA GLY A 23 2.59 -2.52 -7.06
C GLY A 23 1.79 -1.52 -6.22
N LEU A 24 1.90 -1.58 -4.90
CA LEU A 24 1.26 -0.64 -3.97
C LEU A 24 1.70 0.80 -4.22
N GLU A 25 3.01 1.06 -4.35
CA GLU A 25 3.55 2.40 -4.65
C GLU A 25 3.06 2.95 -6.00
N ARG A 26 2.81 2.07 -6.98
CA ARG A 26 2.27 2.43 -8.30
C ARG A 26 0.74 2.44 -8.34
N GLN A 27 0.07 2.29 -7.19
CA GLN A 27 -1.39 2.24 -7.09
C GLN A 27 -2.02 1.09 -7.92
N ALA A 28 -1.29 -0.02 -8.09
CA ALA A 28 -1.68 -1.18 -8.89
C ALA A 28 -2.22 -2.35 -8.05
N GLU A 29 -2.20 -2.24 -6.72
CA GLU A 29 -2.63 -3.26 -5.77
C GLU A 29 -3.74 -2.74 -4.86
N ASN A 30 -4.60 -3.66 -4.37
CA ASN A 30 -5.62 -3.37 -3.37
C ASN A 30 -5.30 -4.12 -2.06
N PRO A 31 -4.47 -3.55 -1.17
CA PRO A 31 -4.08 -4.21 0.08
C PRO A 31 -5.22 -4.26 1.08
N THR A 32 -5.19 -5.29 1.93
CA THR A 32 -6.02 -5.31 3.13
C THR A 32 -5.49 -4.33 4.16
N VAL A 33 -6.33 -3.92 5.11
CA VAL A 33 -5.91 -3.07 6.23
C VAL A 33 -4.80 -3.73 7.05
N ASP A 34 -4.88 -5.05 7.28
CA ASP A 34 -3.83 -5.81 7.99
C ASP A 34 -2.46 -5.76 7.29
N LEU A 35 -2.44 -5.65 5.95
CA LEU A 35 -1.18 -5.51 5.21
C LEU A 35 -0.63 -4.09 5.35
N LEU A 36 -1.50 -3.08 5.29
CA LEU A 36 -1.13 -1.69 5.53
C LEU A 36 -0.57 -1.50 6.95
N ASP A 37 -1.12 -2.21 7.94
CA ASP A 37 -0.63 -2.19 9.33
C ASP A 37 0.83 -2.67 9.43
N LYS A 38 1.17 -3.79 8.79
CA LYS A 38 2.57 -4.28 8.72
C LYS A 38 3.52 -3.29 8.04
N VAL A 39 3.05 -2.62 6.99
CA VAL A 39 3.84 -1.58 6.30
C VAL A 39 4.04 -0.37 7.20
N ALA A 40 3.01 0.04 7.95
CA ALA A 40 3.10 1.13 8.92
C ALA A 40 4.08 0.81 10.06
N GLU A 41 4.01 -0.41 10.62
CA GLU A 41 4.95 -0.92 11.62
C GLU A 41 6.40 -0.88 11.11
N ALA A 42 6.64 -1.37 9.88
CA ALA A 42 7.98 -1.38 9.28
C ALA A 42 8.51 0.04 8.98
N LEU A 43 7.63 1.00 8.69
CA LEU A 43 7.97 2.41 8.50
C LEU A 43 8.11 3.18 9.83
N ALA A 44 7.73 2.56 10.95
CA ALA A 44 7.63 3.18 12.27
C ALA A 44 6.72 4.43 12.29
N VAL A 45 5.57 4.34 11.61
CA VAL A 45 4.54 5.40 11.57
C VAL A 45 3.20 4.85 12.03
N PRO A 46 2.30 5.69 12.59
CA PRO A 46 0.91 5.32 12.80
C PRO A 46 0.22 4.92 11.50
N LEU A 47 -0.62 3.87 11.52
CA LEU A 47 -1.40 3.43 10.35
C LEU A 47 -2.20 4.56 9.70
N GLY A 48 -2.71 5.50 10.51
CA GLY A 48 -3.46 6.66 10.02
C GLY A 48 -2.67 7.57 9.07
N GLU A 49 -1.34 7.58 9.13
CA GLU A 49 -0.49 8.36 8.21
C GLU A 49 -0.49 7.79 6.79
N LEU A 50 -0.92 6.54 6.60
CA LEU A 50 -1.07 5.93 5.27
C LEU A 50 -2.39 6.32 4.57
N PHE A 51 -3.26 7.09 5.25
CA PHE A 51 -4.54 7.51 4.71
C PHE A 51 -4.64 9.03 4.64
N VAL A 52 -5.30 9.52 3.59
CA VAL A 52 -5.68 10.92 3.45
C VAL A 52 -7.17 10.99 3.14
N ALA A 53 -7.89 11.85 3.87
CA ALA A 53 -9.27 12.14 3.53
C ALA A 53 -9.31 12.86 2.17
N PRO A 54 -10.10 12.39 1.19
CA PRO A 54 -10.26 13.09 -0.07
C PRO A 54 -10.82 14.50 0.16
N GLU A 55 -10.39 15.46 -0.68
CA GLU A 55 -10.98 16.80 -0.68
C GLU A 55 -12.47 16.76 -1.06
N ALA A 56 -13.22 17.77 -0.63
CA ALA A 56 -14.64 17.88 -0.97
C ALA A 56 -14.82 17.98 -2.50
N GLY A 57 -15.55 17.02 -3.08
CA GLY A 57 -15.77 16.95 -4.53
C GLY A 57 -14.65 16.25 -5.31
N ALA A 58 -13.66 15.64 -4.64
CA ALA A 58 -12.66 14.82 -5.30
C ALA A 58 -13.33 13.66 -6.07
N GLN A 59 -12.83 13.40 -7.29
CA GLN A 59 -13.32 12.29 -8.09
C GLN A 59 -12.92 10.96 -7.44
N ALA A 60 -13.87 10.02 -7.34
CA ALA A 60 -13.57 8.69 -6.84
C ALA A 60 -12.51 8.01 -7.72
N PRO A 61 -11.55 7.28 -7.13
CA PRO A 61 -10.55 6.58 -7.92
C PRO A 61 -11.22 5.52 -8.81
N GLU A 62 -10.72 5.36 -10.03
CA GLU A 62 -11.13 4.29 -10.93
C GLU A 62 -10.87 2.93 -10.24
N PRO A 63 -11.87 2.03 -10.16
CA PRO A 63 -11.68 0.73 -9.55
C PRO A 63 -10.57 -0.06 -10.26
N LEU A 64 -9.72 -0.73 -9.49
CA LEU A 64 -8.77 -1.66 -10.08
C LEU A 64 -9.49 -2.76 -10.84
N ARG A 65 -8.86 -3.23 -11.93
CA ARG A 65 -9.39 -4.36 -12.70
C ARG A 65 -9.63 -5.53 -11.77
N GLY A 66 -10.87 -6.04 -11.77
CA GLY A 66 -11.20 -7.23 -11.00
C GLY A 66 -10.25 -8.38 -11.36
N GLY A 67 -9.80 -9.12 -10.34
CA GLY A 67 -9.00 -10.34 -10.56
C GLY A 67 -9.74 -11.33 -11.47
N ARG A 68 -9.00 -12.25 -12.08
CA ARG A 68 -9.62 -13.31 -12.90
C ARG A 68 -10.66 -14.05 -12.04
N ARG A 69 -11.94 -13.99 -12.44
CA ARG A 69 -12.97 -14.83 -11.82
C ARG A 69 -12.53 -16.28 -12.00
N LYS A 70 -12.36 -17.01 -10.90
CA LYS A 70 -12.28 -18.47 -10.97
C LYS A 70 -13.65 -18.95 -11.46
N LEU A 71 -13.65 -19.63 -12.61
CA LEU A 71 -14.79 -20.41 -13.08
C LEU A 71 -15.15 -21.48 -12.04
#